data_AF-A0A5J5JTL0-F1
#
_entry.id   AF-A0A5J5JTL0-F1
#
_cell.length_a   1.000
_cell.length_b   1.000
_cell.length_c   1.000
_cell.angle_alpha   90.00
_cell.angle_beta   90.00
_cell.angle_gamma   90.00
#
_symmetry.space_group_name_H-M   'P 1'
#
loop_
_entity.id
_entity.type
_entity.pdbx_description
1 polymer ?
#
loop_
_entity_poly.entity_id
_entity_poly.type
_entity_poly.pdbx_seq_one_letter_code
_entity_poly.pdbx_strand_id
1 'polypeptide(L)'
;MSRRSRWWWAAALAASSAGLAYSLTLAQHGFTWFSFGYCPVRDLYDAATDVWWPARTYFPLAWYSGLPGIVVAFAAHWAAIRARRPRAGRVLARVAAAPLLVLFGLAPLAFALDLARDAACLDRWGGALGVRLILLPDAVAAVAALCALAAVRMPRHRLRRALSLALLRLPRRSAPVLAVLVLLTLLPVADLAVGEITSRPCEARFVDGRSGGAHAVPPYGAGERRFLCDARESGRFADISDQDLLTYGHAACDAYRPGDDDAYVFAAVCPPIAVDLRKKQAADEAAYRQQEAVNQRACDSATHRPRVRPLRVVRALMGTDYGVIESLETEAALDDDLLTRAQANGLVAALPGHLMVITHSDFDNCLTAELYRRRPPVEASGWDRVVEVGYRSLAGRIELMDPIQGESDLPNLAFRGRGRYRIRVHYRVPAGEPGSTQDLLIMIFPGADEWTIEYLPRRGSSR
;
A
#
# COMPACT_ATOMS: atom_id res chain seq x y z
N MET A 1 11.87 37.87 31.26
CA MET A 1 12.60 37.14 30.20
C MET A 1 13.57 38.09 29.50
N SER A 2 14.72 37.62 29.01
CA SER A 2 15.60 38.47 28.19
C SER A 2 14.96 38.78 26.84
N ARG A 3 15.35 39.89 26.18
CA ARG A 3 14.87 40.24 24.84
C ARG A 3 15.13 39.10 23.84
N ARG A 4 16.32 38.49 23.89
CA ARG A 4 16.69 37.32 23.07
C ARG A 4 15.77 36.11 23.32
N SER A 5 15.46 35.81 24.58
CA SER A 5 14.56 34.69 24.91
C SER A 5 13.14 34.93 24.35
N ARG A 6 12.63 36.17 24.40
CA ARG A 6 11.34 36.53 23.82
C ARG A 6 11.27 36.28 22.32
N TRP A 7 12.31 36.67 21.57
CA TRP A 7 12.38 36.41 20.12
C TRP A 7 12.33 34.93 19.78
N TRP A 8 13.08 34.08 20.49
CA TRP A 8 13.05 32.63 20.24
C TRP A 8 11.71 31.98 20.58
N TRP A 9 11.03 32.44 21.62
CA TRP A 9 9.67 31.96 21.92
C TRP A 9 8.66 32.41 20.87
N ALA A 10 8.76 33.64 20.37
CA ALA A 10 7.92 34.11 19.26
C ALA A 10 8.13 33.25 18.00
N ALA A 11 9.39 32.94 17.66
CA ALA A 11 9.71 32.05 16.55
C ALA A 11 9.17 30.62 16.74
N ALA A 12 9.29 30.06 17.95
CA ALA A 12 8.77 28.72 18.26
C ALA A 12 7.24 28.64 18.11
N LEU A 13 6.53 29.65 18.61
CA LEU A 13 5.07 29.74 18.49
C LEU A 13 4.65 29.95 17.03
N ALA A 14 5.29 30.86 16.31
CA ALA A 14 4.99 31.10 14.90
C ALA A 14 5.19 29.85 14.04
N ALA A 15 6.31 29.13 14.23
CA ALA A 15 6.57 27.87 13.53
C ALA A 15 5.48 26.83 13.85
N SER A 16 5.18 26.59 15.13
CA SER A 16 4.16 25.61 15.52
C SER A 16 2.76 25.95 15.00
N SER A 17 2.39 27.24 15.01
CA SER A 17 1.12 27.70 14.45
C SER A 17 1.04 27.52 12.93
N ALA A 18 2.15 27.72 12.22
CA ALA A 18 2.22 27.42 10.79
C ALA A 18 2.05 25.90 10.54
N GLY A 19 2.64 25.06 11.38
CA GLY A 19 2.45 23.60 11.33
C GLY A 19 1.00 23.19 11.55
N LEU A 20 0.31 23.78 12.53
CA LEU A 20 -1.13 23.58 12.73
C LEU A 20 -1.94 23.99 11.50
N ALA A 21 -1.71 25.20 10.97
CA ALA A 21 -2.42 25.69 9.80
C ALA A 21 -2.23 24.74 8.61
N TYR A 22 -1.00 24.25 8.41
CA TYR A 22 -0.69 23.27 7.38
C TYR A 22 -1.42 21.92 7.60
N SER A 23 -1.38 21.37 8.81
CA SER A 23 -2.10 20.12 9.15
C SER A 23 -3.61 20.25 8.92
N LEU A 24 -4.21 21.40 9.21
CA LEU A 24 -5.63 21.65 8.96
C LEU A 24 -5.97 21.67 7.46
N THR A 25 -5.06 22.17 6.61
CA THR A 25 -5.26 22.11 5.16
C THR A 25 -5.11 20.70 4.60
N LEU A 26 -4.28 19.86 5.23
CA LEU A 26 -4.08 18.47 4.82
C LEU A 26 -5.22 17.54 5.23
N ALA A 27 -5.89 17.79 6.35
CA ALA A 27 -6.98 16.94 6.84
C ALA A 27 -8.16 16.81 5.85
N GLN A 28 -8.25 17.68 4.85
CA GLN A 28 -9.27 17.64 3.81
C GLN A 28 -8.89 16.80 2.58
N HIS A 29 -7.67 16.24 2.55
CA HIS A 29 -7.19 15.46 1.43
C HIS A 29 -6.71 14.08 1.92
N GLY A 30 -7.47 13.04 1.58
CA GLY A 30 -6.99 11.67 1.70
C GLY A 30 -5.91 11.42 0.65
N PHE A 31 -4.78 10.84 1.06
CA PHE A 31 -3.72 10.46 0.13
C PHE A 31 -3.29 9.03 0.43
N THR A 32 -3.17 8.26 -0.64
CA THR A 32 -2.44 6.99 -0.68
C THR A 32 -1.22 7.20 -1.56
N TRP A 33 -0.08 6.67 -1.14
CA TRP A 33 1.11 6.60 -1.99
C TRP A 33 1.73 5.22 -1.83
N PHE A 34 2.14 4.64 -2.95
CA PHE A 34 3.02 3.48 -3.01
C PHE A 34 4.31 3.90 -3.67
N SER A 35 5.44 3.70 -3.01
CA SER A 35 6.74 3.78 -3.67
C SER A 35 7.32 2.37 -3.70
N PHE A 36 8.33 2.16 -4.54
CA PHE A 36 9.14 0.95 -4.58
C PHE A 36 10.63 1.33 -4.42
N GLY A 37 11.49 0.40 -4.00
CA GLY A 37 12.93 0.62 -3.79
C GLY A 37 13.38 0.70 -2.32
N TYR A 38 14.69 0.68 -2.10
CA TYR A 38 15.32 0.60 -0.77
C TYR A 38 16.04 1.90 -0.41
N CYS A 39 15.69 2.49 0.74
CA CYS A 39 16.39 3.64 1.30
C CYS A 39 16.62 3.37 2.79
N PRO A 40 17.86 3.04 3.20
CA PRO A 40 18.12 2.42 4.48
C PRO A 40 17.66 3.26 5.66
N VAL A 41 17.77 4.60 5.58
CA VAL A 41 17.38 5.46 6.69
C VAL A 41 15.87 5.72 6.71
N ARG A 42 15.21 5.74 5.54
CA ARG A 42 13.75 5.74 5.44
C ARG A 42 13.14 4.49 6.04
N ASP A 43 13.66 3.32 5.70
CA ASP A 43 13.13 2.05 6.19
C ASP A 43 13.32 1.94 7.72
N LEU A 44 14.47 2.40 8.23
CA LEU A 44 14.69 2.53 9.67
C LEU A 44 13.72 3.55 10.32
N TYR A 45 13.45 4.68 9.66
CA TYR A 45 12.49 5.67 10.12
C TYR A 45 11.07 5.11 10.15
N ASP A 46 10.65 4.34 9.15
CA ASP A 46 9.33 3.72 9.09
C ASP A 46 9.17 2.69 10.21
N ALA A 47 10.16 1.80 10.39
CA ALA A 47 10.19 0.85 11.51
C ALA A 47 10.17 1.55 12.88
N ALA A 48 10.93 2.64 13.06
CA ALA A 48 10.90 3.43 14.29
C ALA A 48 9.55 4.15 14.48
N THR A 49 8.96 4.62 13.39
CA THR A 49 7.67 5.31 13.39
C THR A 49 6.58 4.37 13.84
N ASP A 50 6.56 3.10 13.42
CA ASP A 50 5.58 2.12 13.91
C ASP A 50 5.62 1.95 15.43
N VAL A 51 6.82 1.90 16.01
CA VAL A 51 6.98 1.77 17.47
C VAL A 51 6.50 3.04 18.19
N TRP A 52 6.70 4.22 17.61
CA TRP A 52 6.46 5.51 18.31
C TRP A 52 5.19 6.21 17.83
N TRP A 53 4.50 5.64 16.85
CA TRP A 53 3.22 6.10 16.35
C TRP A 53 2.18 6.25 17.47
N PRO A 54 2.08 5.33 18.45
CA PRO A 54 1.21 5.53 19.61
C PRO A 54 1.58 6.78 20.40
N ALA A 55 2.87 7.08 20.58
CA ALA A 55 3.30 8.29 21.26
C ALA A 55 2.91 9.54 20.46
N ARG A 56 3.06 9.54 19.14
CA ARG A 56 2.67 10.68 18.29
C ARG A 56 1.15 10.91 18.27
N THR A 57 0.39 9.82 18.22
CA THR A 57 -1.08 9.84 18.11
C THR A 57 -1.76 10.12 19.44
N TYR A 58 -1.30 9.51 20.54
CA TYR A 58 -1.99 9.58 21.83
C TYR A 58 -1.37 10.57 22.81
N PHE A 59 -0.19 11.16 22.53
CA PHE A 59 0.40 12.17 23.39
C PHE A 59 -0.11 13.57 23.02
N PRO A 60 -0.97 14.22 23.84
CA PRO A 60 -1.61 15.48 23.43
C PRO A 60 -0.63 16.63 23.20
N LEU A 61 0.56 16.58 23.80
CA LEU A 61 1.59 17.59 23.58
C LEU A 61 2.22 17.51 22.18
N ALA A 62 2.12 16.36 21.50
CA ALA A 62 2.61 16.17 20.14
C ALA A 62 1.57 16.55 19.07
N TRP A 63 0.30 16.73 19.42
CA TRP A 63 -0.74 17.05 18.45
C TRP A 63 -0.46 18.35 17.69
N TYR A 64 -0.98 18.42 16.46
CA TYR A 64 -0.88 19.61 15.61
C TYR A 64 0.55 20.11 15.45
N SER A 65 1.47 19.20 15.09
CA SER A 65 2.90 19.52 14.93
C SER A 65 3.55 20.04 16.24
N GLY A 66 3.13 19.50 17.40
CA GLY A 66 3.70 19.81 18.71
C GLY A 66 3.29 21.16 19.33
N LEU A 67 2.32 21.87 18.75
CA LEU A 67 1.89 23.18 19.25
C LEU A 67 1.50 23.18 20.74
N PRO A 68 0.69 22.24 21.26
CA PRO A 68 0.33 22.23 22.68
C PRO A 68 1.55 22.10 23.59
N GLY A 69 2.53 21.25 23.22
CA GLY A 69 3.77 21.10 23.97
C GLY A 69 4.62 22.38 23.98
N ILE A 70 4.70 23.11 22.87
CA ILE A 70 5.41 24.40 22.80
C ILE A 70 4.71 25.48 23.64
N VAL A 71 3.37 25.53 23.63
CA VAL A 71 2.59 26.46 24.47
C VAL A 71 2.79 26.16 25.95
N VAL A 72 2.75 24.89 26.36
CA VAL A 72 3.01 24.46 27.75
C VAL A 72 4.45 24.81 28.16
N ALA A 73 5.43 24.56 27.30
CA ALA A 73 6.82 24.91 27.55
C ALA A 73 7.01 26.43 27.77
N PHE A 74 6.38 27.25 26.93
CA PHE A 74 6.38 28.72 27.06
C PHE A 74 5.74 29.18 28.36
N ALA A 75 4.52 28.69 28.66
CA ALA A 75 3.76 29.05 29.85
C ALA A 75 4.52 28.69 31.13
N ALA A 76 5.08 27.47 31.20
CA ALA A 76 5.87 27.01 32.33
C ALA A 76 7.13 27.88 32.53
N HIS A 77 7.81 28.23 31.45
CA HIS A 77 8.97 29.12 31.51
C HIS A 77 8.61 30.52 32.01
N TRP A 78 7.54 31.09 31.48
CA TRP A 78 7.06 32.43 31.83
C TRP A 78 6.60 32.50 33.29
N ALA A 79 5.78 31.54 33.73
CA ALA A 79 5.28 31.46 35.10
C ALA A 79 6.42 31.31 36.12
N ALA A 80 7.40 30.45 35.82
CA ALA A 80 8.56 30.28 36.69
C ALA A 80 9.45 31.53 36.78
N ILE A 81 9.52 32.34 35.72
CA ILE A 81 10.20 33.64 35.77
C ILE A 81 9.44 34.63 36.65
N ARG A 82 8.11 34.69 36.54
CA ARG A 82 7.25 35.50 37.42
C ARG A 82 7.42 35.10 38.89
N ALA A 83 7.50 33.79 39.15
CA ALA A 83 7.73 33.22 40.49
C ALA A 83 9.19 33.31 40.98
N ARG A 84 10.09 34.03 40.29
CA ARG A 84 11.52 34.14 40.61
C ARG A 84 12.26 32.80 40.70
N ARG A 85 11.78 31.75 40.00
CA ARG A 85 12.39 30.41 39.90
C ARG A 85 12.88 30.10 38.47
N PRO A 86 13.82 30.89 37.90
CA PRO A 86 14.23 30.76 36.50
C PRO A 86 14.93 29.45 36.16
N ARG A 87 15.46 28.71 37.15
CA ARG A 87 16.03 27.37 36.92
C ARG A 87 14.94 26.34 36.64
N ALA A 88 13.91 26.29 37.47
CA ALA A 88 12.77 25.40 37.29
C ALA A 88 12.08 25.63 35.94
N GLY A 89 11.85 26.89 35.56
CA GLY A 89 11.27 27.23 34.26
C GLY A 89 12.07 26.79 33.05
N ARG A 90 13.40 26.68 33.17
CA ARG A 90 14.24 26.15 32.08
C ARG A 90 14.18 24.63 32.01
N VAL A 91 14.12 23.96 33.15
CA VAL A 91 14.02 22.49 33.20
C VAL A 91 12.67 22.07 32.64
N LEU A 92 11.56 22.65 33.11
CA LEU A 92 10.22 22.33 32.63
C LEU A 92 10.07 22.55 31.12
N ALA A 93 10.56 23.68 30.60
CA ALA A 93 10.52 23.94 29.16
C ALA A 93 11.36 22.95 28.34
N ARG A 94 12.49 22.46 28.87
CA ARG A 94 13.30 21.42 28.20
C ARG A 94 12.61 20.07 28.22
N VAL A 95 12.00 19.71 29.35
CA VAL A 95 11.25 18.46 29.49
C VAL A 95 10.06 18.42 28.53
N ALA A 96 9.41 19.56 28.29
CA ALA A 96 8.33 19.67 27.32
C ALA A 96 8.84 19.69 25.85
N ALA A 97 9.92 20.43 25.54
CA ALA A 97 10.38 20.62 24.16
C ALA A 97 11.30 19.49 23.62
N ALA A 98 12.07 18.81 24.47
CA ALA A 98 13.01 17.79 24.02
C ALA A 98 12.32 16.54 23.43
N PRO A 99 11.24 16.00 24.01
CA PRO A 99 10.50 14.88 23.41
C PRO A 99 9.93 15.25 22.04
N LEU A 100 9.45 16.49 21.86
CA LEU A 100 8.99 16.96 20.55
C LEU A 100 10.12 16.96 19.52
N LEU A 101 11.32 17.39 19.91
CA LEU A 101 12.47 17.33 19.00
C LEU A 101 12.84 15.89 18.63
N VAL A 102 12.73 14.94 19.55
CA VAL A 102 12.98 13.53 19.26
C VAL A 102 11.90 12.97 18.31
N LEU A 103 10.63 13.20 18.63
CA LEU A 103 9.50 12.69 17.85
C LEU A 103 9.46 13.28 16.43
N PHE A 104 9.69 14.57 16.28
CA PHE A 104 9.57 15.28 15.00
C PHE A 104 10.89 15.52 14.28
N GLY A 105 12.03 15.34 14.96
CA GLY A 105 13.36 15.57 14.37
C GLY A 105 13.87 14.39 13.55
N LEU A 106 13.28 13.21 13.69
CA LEU A 106 13.77 12.03 13.00
C LEU A 106 13.46 12.00 11.52
N ALA A 107 12.25 12.35 11.10
CA ALA A 107 11.90 12.37 9.68
C ALA A 107 12.84 13.29 8.87
N PRO A 108 13.06 14.58 9.24
CA PRO A 108 13.98 15.44 8.50
C PRO A 108 15.44 14.99 8.59
N LEU A 109 15.86 14.37 9.70
CA LEU A 109 17.20 13.81 9.83
C LEU A 109 17.38 12.61 8.90
N ALA A 110 16.42 11.67 8.91
CA ALA A 110 16.42 10.48 8.08
C ALA A 110 16.45 10.85 6.60
N PHE A 111 15.57 11.76 6.18
CA PHE A 111 15.56 12.28 4.82
C PHE A 111 16.89 12.92 4.42
N ALA A 112 17.48 13.75 5.30
CA ALA A 112 18.76 14.39 4.99
C ALA A 112 19.90 13.36 4.84
N LEU A 113 19.89 12.29 5.64
CA LEU A 113 20.88 11.21 5.55
C LEU A 113 20.70 10.36 4.29
N ASP A 114 19.46 10.01 3.93
CA ASP A 114 19.17 9.30 2.69
C ASP A 114 19.56 10.14 1.48
N LEU A 115 19.17 11.42 1.42
CA LEU A 115 19.48 12.29 0.29
C LEU A 115 20.99 12.54 0.15
N ALA A 116 21.73 12.56 1.27
CA ALA A 116 23.18 12.66 1.26
C ALA A 116 23.85 11.36 0.76
N ARG A 117 23.18 10.21 0.92
CA ARG A 117 23.67 8.90 0.47
C ARG A 117 23.33 8.67 -1.00
N ASP A 118 22.08 8.92 -1.39
CA ASP A 118 21.57 8.72 -2.74
C ASP A 118 20.40 9.68 -3.05
N ALA A 119 20.54 10.47 -4.12
CA ALA A 119 19.50 11.39 -4.56
C ALA A 119 18.24 10.67 -5.07
N ALA A 120 18.37 9.41 -5.54
CA ALA A 120 17.23 8.60 -5.97
C ALA A 120 16.25 8.31 -4.83
N CYS A 121 16.69 8.42 -3.57
CA CYS A 121 15.80 8.30 -2.42
C CYS A 121 14.72 9.38 -2.36
N LEU A 122 14.85 10.49 -3.09
CA LEU A 122 13.79 11.50 -3.17
C LEU A 122 12.46 10.89 -3.64
N ASP A 123 12.47 10.04 -4.66
CA ASP A 123 11.27 9.40 -5.19
C ASP A 123 10.67 8.43 -4.17
N ARG A 124 11.52 7.73 -3.41
CA ARG A 124 11.10 6.82 -2.34
C ARG A 124 10.38 7.56 -1.21
N TRP A 125 10.85 8.76 -0.86
CA TRP A 125 10.19 9.68 0.07
C TRP A 125 8.92 10.33 -0.50
N GLY A 126 8.43 9.87 -1.67
CA GLY A 126 7.22 10.34 -2.34
C GLY A 126 7.45 11.55 -3.24
N GLY A 127 8.69 11.79 -3.65
CA GLY A 127 9.09 12.94 -4.46
C GLY A 127 8.79 14.26 -3.76
N ALA A 128 8.53 15.31 -4.55
CA ALA A 128 8.18 16.62 -4.02
C ALA A 128 6.90 16.60 -3.16
N LEU A 129 5.94 15.73 -3.51
CA LEU A 129 4.67 15.63 -2.78
C LEU A 129 4.88 14.99 -1.41
N GLY A 130 5.59 13.86 -1.32
CA GLY A 130 5.86 13.18 -0.06
C GLY A 130 6.75 14.00 0.88
N VAL A 131 7.71 14.78 0.35
CA VAL A 131 8.44 15.80 1.13
C VAL A 131 7.47 16.82 1.74
N ARG A 132 6.51 17.30 0.95
CA ARG A 132 5.51 18.25 1.44
C ARG A 132 4.63 17.63 2.53
N LEU A 133 4.19 16.38 2.34
CA LEU A 133 3.23 15.72 3.23
C LEU A 133 3.85 15.19 4.53
N ILE A 134 5.01 14.54 4.44
CA ILE A 134 5.65 13.87 5.60
C ILE A 134 6.66 14.79 6.27
N LEU A 135 7.55 15.39 5.50
CA LEU A 135 8.70 16.09 6.07
C LEU A 135 8.37 17.50 6.53
N LEU A 136 7.50 18.22 5.82
CA LEU A 136 7.20 19.60 6.17
C LEU A 136 6.57 19.74 7.56
N PRO A 137 5.55 18.95 7.97
CA PRO A 137 5.00 19.03 9.33
C PRO A 137 6.06 18.73 10.40
N ASP A 138 6.86 17.68 10.19
CA ASP A 138 7.88 17.22 11.14
C ASP A 138 9.02 18.23 11.26
N ALA A 139 9.49 18.77 10.14
CA ALA A 139 10.51 19.82 10.11
C ALA A 139 10.04 21.09 10.83
N VAL A 140 8.80 21.51 10.64
CA VAL A 140 8.24 22.69 11.31
C VAL A 140 8.17 22.48 12.82
N ALA A 141 7.70 21.32 13.28
CA ALA A 141 7.66 20.96 14.70
C ALA A 141 9.07 20.87 15.32
N ALA A 142 10.03 20.27 14.61
CA ALA A 142 11.42 20.18 15.05
C ALA A 142 12.07 21.57 15.18
N VAL A 143 11.83 22.46 14.21
CA VAL A 143 12.29 23.86 14.26
C VAL A 143 11.68 24.61 15.45
N ALA A 144 10.39 24.41 15.72
CA ALA A 144 9.75 25.00 16.89
C ALA A 144 10.37 24.52 18.20
N ALA A 145 10.63 23.22 18.34
CA ALA A 145 11.28 22.63 19.50
C ALA A 145 12.72 23.16 19.69
N LEU A 146 13.50 23.26 18.60
CA LEU A 146 14.84 23.86 18.63
C LEU A 146 14.81 25.34 19.07
N CYS A 147 13.85 26.12 18.56
CA CYS A 147 13.63 27.50 18.99
C CYS A 147 13.29 27.60 20.48
N ALA A 148 12.40 26.74 20.99
CA ALA A 148 12.05 26.69 22.40
C ALA A 148 13.26 26.35 23.28
N LEU A 149 14.06 25.35 22.88
CA LEU A 149 15.30 24.97 23.58
C LEU A 149 16.34 26.10 23.55
N ALA A 150 16.45 26.83 22.43
CA ALA A 150 17.31 28.01 22.32
C ALA A 150 16.85 29.15 23.23
N ALA A 151 15.53 29.35 23.38
CA ALA A 151 14.94 30.37 24.24
C ALA A 151 15.30 30.21 25.72
N VAL A 152 15.53 28.95 26.15
CA VAL A 152 15.88 28.59 27.52
C VAL A 152 17.37 28.28 27.72
N ARG A 153 18.21 28.52 26.70
CA ARG A 153 19.67 28.30 26.79
C ARG A 153 20.31 29.34 27.72
N MET A 154 21.22 28.91 28.58
CA MET A 154 21.97 29.82 29.46
C MET A 154 22.92 30.68 28.63
N PRO A 155 23.10 31.97 28.97
CA PRO A 155 24.08 32.82 28.29
C PRO A 155 25.48 32.22 28.43
N ARG A 156 26.15 32.03 27.27
CA ARG A 156 27.42 31.31 27.10
C ARG A 156 28.56 31.76 28.04
N HIS A 157 28.53 33.00 28.55
CA HIS A 157 29.54 33.50 29.49
C HIS A 157 29.58 32.76 30.84
N ARG A 158 28.44 32.27 31.35
CA ARG A 158 28.44 31.45 32.58
C ARG A 158 28.85 30.00 32.32
N LEU A 159 28.56 29.50 31.12
CA LEU A 159 28.98 28.16 30.70
C LEU A 159 30.50 28.10 30.47
N ARG A 160 31.11 29.12 29.87
CA ARG A 160 32.58 29.22 29.74
C ARG A 160 33.28 29.28 31.10
N ARG A 161 32.75 30.00 32.11
CA ARG A 161 33.30 29.99 33.49
C ARG A 161 33.11 28.65 34.21
N ALA A 162 31.97 27.99 34.03
CA ALA A 162 31.72 26.68 34.63
C ALA A 162 32.53 25.56 33.95
N LEU A 163 32.63 25.59 32.62
CA LEU A 163 33.44 24.65 31.84
C LEU A 163 34.93 24.91 32.02
N SER A 164 35.41 26.16 32.17
CA SER A 164 36.81 26.41 32.50
C SER A 164 37.18 25.85 33.87
N LEU A 165 36.27 25.91 34.85
CA LEU A 165 36.49 25.29 36.17
C LEU A 165 36.32 23.77 36.19
N ALA A 166 35.43 23.21 35.35
CA ALA A 166 35.19 21.77 35.27
C ALA A 166 36.19 21.02 34.35
N LEU A 167 36.60 21.62 33.23
CA LEU A 167 37.59 21.03 32.31
C LEU A 167 39.03 21.08 32.88
N LEU A 168 39.31 21.99 33.82
CA LEU A 168 40.57 21.96 34.59
C LEU A 168 40.57 20.90 35.71
N ARG A 169 39.45 20.21 35.97
CA ARG A 169 39.33 19.14 36.97
C ARG A 169 38.79 17.82 36.43
N LEU A 170 38.70 17.68 35.10
CA LEU A 170 38.47 16.37 34.50
C LEU A 170 39.85 15.68 34.42
N PRO A 171 40.09 14.61 35.21
CA PRO A 171 41.35 13.89 35.12
C PRO A 171 41.50 13.35 33.70
N ARG A 172 42.68 13.53 33.10
CA ARG A 172 43.09 13.00 31.78
C ARG A 172 42.87 11.48 31.58
N ARG A 173 42.34 10.77 32.58
CA ARG A 173 42.09 9.33 32.59
C ARG A 173 40.74 8.89 31.98
N SER A 174 39.81 9.80 31.67
CA SER A 174 38.51 9.45 31.05
C SER A 174 38.45 9.58 29.53
N ALA A 175 39.48 10.16 28.89
CA ALA A 175 39.63 10.17 27.43
C ALA A 175 39.69 8.76 26.79
N PRO A 176 40.41 7.76 27.35
CA PRO A 176 40.41 6.42 26.78
C PRO A 176 39.07 5.71 26.95
N VAL A 177 38.34 5.96 28.05
CA VAL A 177 37.01 5.37 28.27
C VAL A 177 36.00 5.89 27.24
N LEU A 178 36.07 7.17 26.89
CA LEU A 178 35.20 7.75 25.86
C LEU A 178 35.59 7.28 24.45
N ALA A 179 36.89 7.10 24.17
CA ALA A 179 37.36 6.55 22.90
C ALA A 179 36.99 5.06 22.75
N VAL A 180 37.08 4.28 23.82
CA VAL A 180 36.64 2.88 23.87
C VAL A 180 35.13 2.77 23.76
N LEU A 181 34.36 3.65 24.41
CA LEU A 181 32.89 3.70 24.22
C LEU A 181 32.52 4.08 22.78
N VAL A 182 33.21 5.04 22.16
CA VAL A 182 33.00 5.39 20.74
C VAL A 182 33.39 4.23 19.83
N LEU A 183 34.51 3.56 20.08
CA LEU A 183 34.89 2.35 19.32
C LEU A 183 33.90 1.20 19.52
N LEU A 184 33.43 0.96 20.75
CA LEU A 184 32.43 -0.06 21.06
C LEU A 184 31.05 0.27 20.46
N THR A 185 30.70 1.55 20.28
CA THR A 185 29.52 1.95 19.51
C THR A 185 29.71 1.83 17.99
N LEU A 186 30.96 1.76 17.49
CA LEU A 186 31.29 1.61 16.07
C LEU A 186 31.60 0.16 15.66
N LEU A 187 31.97 -0.70 16.61
CA LEU A 187 32.20 -2.14 16.41
C LEU A 187 30.99 -2.90 15.83
N PRO A 188 29.73 -2.70 16.28
CA PRO A 188 28.59 -3.35 15.64
C PRO A 188 28.35 -2.87 14.20
N VAL A 189 28.89 -1.71 13.79
CA VAL A 189 28.73 -1.19 12.42
C VAL A 189 29.69 -1.88 11.44
N ALA A 190 30.81 -2.43 11.92
CA ALA A 190 31.77 -3.16 11.09
C ALA A 190 31.36 -4.61 10.85
N ASP A 191 30.75 -5.27 11.85
CA ASP A 191 30.24 -6.65 11.70
C ASP A 191 28.86 -6.71 11.00
N LEU A 192 28.11 -5.61 10.96
CA LEU A 192 26.90 -5.46 10.14
C LEU A 192 27.19 -4.92 8.73
N ALA A 193 28.45 -4.88 8.30
CA ALA A 193 28.81 -4.44 6.96
C ALA A 193 28.26 -5.43 5.91
N VAL A 194 27.11 -5.06 5.36
CA VAL A 194 26.47 -5.65 4.18
C VAL A 194 27.52 -5.88 3.08
N GLY A 195 27.69 -7.13 2.66
CA GLY A 195 28.79 -7.57 1.80
C GLY A 195 28.77 -6.96 0.39
N GLU A 196 29.89 -7.06 -0.32
CA GLU A 196 30.07 -6.53 -1.69
C GLU A 196 29.07 -7.15 -2.72
N ILE A 197 28.47 -8.29 -2.41
CA ILE A 197 27.50 -8.97 -3.28
C ILE A 197 26.17 -8.20 -3.32
N THR A 198 25.78 -7.58 -2.22
CA THR A 198 24.60 -6.72 -2.06
C THR A 198 24.84 -5.24 -2.38
N SER A 199 26.10 -4.80 -2.51
CA SER A 199 26.41 -3.41 -2.89
C SER A 199 26.14 -3.13 -4.38
N ARG A 200 26.05 -4.18 -5.20
CA ARG A 200 25.47 -4.08 -6.54
C ARG A 200 23.96 -4.26 -6.42
N PRO A 201 23.15 -3.39 -7.06
CA PRO A 201 21.72 -3.58 -7.05
C PRO A 201 21.42 -5.01 -7.54
N CYS A 202 20.59 -5.71 -6.77
CA CYS A 202 19.89 -6.89 -7.26
C CYS A 202 18.99 -6.39 -8.38
N GLU A 203 19.56 -6.22 -9.58
CA GLU A 203 18.79 -5.99 -10.78
C GLU A 203 17.94 -7.24 -10.94
N ALA A 204 16.71 -7.17 -10.44
CA ALA A 204 15.65 -8.03 -10.86
C ALA A 204 15.53 -7.79 -12.36
N ARG A 205 16.27 -8.57 -13.15
CA ARG A 205 15.97 -8.75 -14.56
C ARG A 205 14.59 -9.39 -14.54
N PHE A 206 13.57 -8.56 -14.59
CA PHE A 206 12.26 -8.91 -15.11
C PHE A 206 12.51 -9.41 -16.52
N VAL A 207 12.75 -10.71 -16.66
CA VAL A 207 12.85 -11.35 -17.96
C VAL A 207 11.44 -11.30 -18.54
N ASP A 208 11.24 -10.34 -19.45
CA ASP A 208 10.13 -10.23 -20.39
C ASP A 208 8.71 -10.24 -19.79
N GLY A 209 8.36 -9.16 -19.07
CA GLY A 209 6.98 -8.64 -19.00
C GLY A 209 5.88 -9.53 -18.39
N ARG A 210 6.17 -10.79 -18.09
CA ARG A 210 5.34 -11.62 -17.23
C ARG A 210 5.83 -11.35 -15.83
N SER A 211 5.02 -10.65 -15.07
CA SER A 211 5.05 -10.70 -13.62
C SER A 211 4.90 -12.18 -13.23
N GLY A 212 6.00 -12.92 -13.21
CA GLY A 212 6.04 -14.20 -12.53
C GLY A 212 5.57 -13.86 -11.13
N GLY A 213 4.39 -14.37 -10.75
CA GLY A 213 3.86 -14.14 -9.42
C GLY A 213 4.93 -14.46 -8.37
N ALA A 214 4.72 -14.04 -7.13
CA ALA A 214 5.65 -14.20 -6.00
C ALA A 214 6.15 -15.66 -5.74
N HIS A 215 5.75 -16.63 -6.57
CA HIS A 215 6.07 -18.04 -6.51
C HIS A 215 6.74 -18.60 -7.78
N ALA A 216 7.21 -17.76 -8.72
CA ALA A 216 7.96 -18.25 -9.87
C ALA A 216 9.24 -18.97 -9.40
N VAL A 217 9.30 -20.30 -9.57
CA VAL A 217 10.44 -21.09 -9.14
C VAL A 217 11.68 -20.64 -9.94
N PRO A 218 12.74 -20.15 -9.28
CA PRO A 218 13.90 -19.65 -10.00
C PRO A 218 14.51 -20.75 -10.89
N PRO A 219 15.11 -20.36 -12.03
CA PRO A 219 15.84 -21.31 -12.87
C PRO A 219 16.93 -21.99 -12.03
N TYR A 220 17.16 -23.26 -12.34
CA TYR A 220 18.10 -24.10 -11.60
C TYR A 220 19.49 -23.47 -11.64
N GLY A 221 20.15 -23.35 -10.49
CA GLY A 221 21.47 -22.75 -10.42
C GLY A 221 21.48 -21.23 -10.60
N ALA A 222 20.36 -20.54 -10.36
CA ALA A 222 20.36 -19.08 -10.17
C ALA A 222 21.40 -18.64 -9.11
N GLY A 223 21.72 -19.56 -8.19
CA GLY A 223 22.93 -19.55 -7.39
C GLY A 223 22.80 -18.76 -6.11
N GLU A 224 23.87 -18.77 -5.32
CA GLU A 224 24.02 -18.07 -4.04
C GLU A 224 23.63 -16.59 -4.12
N ARG A 225 23.97 -15.91 -5.23
CA ARG A 225 23.62 -14.50 -5.45
C ARG A 225 22.11 -14.26 -5.50
N ARG A 226 21.34 -15.11 -6.18
CA ARG A 226 19.88 -14.95 -6.26
C ARG A 226 19.23 -15.17 -4.90
N PHE A 227 19.67 -16.20 -4.17
CA PHE A 227 19.23 -16.44 -2.80
C PHE A 227 19.49 -15.24 -1.88
N LEU A 228 20.71 -14.67 -1.92
CA LEU A 228 21.03 -13.48 -1.14
C LEU A 228 20.14 -12.30 -1.53
N CYS A 229 19.90 -12.07 -2.82
CA CYS A 229 19.00 -11.02 -3.28
C CYS A 229 17.56 -11.19 -2.76
N ASP A 230 16.98 -12.38 -2.94
CA ASP A 230 15.60 -12.65 -2.54
C ASP A 230 15.45 -12.56 -1.01
N ALA A 231 16.44 -13.06 -0.26
CA ALA A 231 16.46 -12.99 1.19
C ALA A 231 16.54 -11.54 1.71
N ARG A 232 17.33 -10.68 1.06
CA ARG A 232 17.44 -9.25 1.42
C ARG A 232 16.19 -8.47 1.03
N GLU A 233 15.64 -8.72 -0.15
CA GLU A 233 14.41 -8.07 -0.62
C GLU A 233 13.22 -8.39 0.31
N SER A 234 13.19 -9.60 0.87
CA SER A 234 12.16 -9.99 1.85
C SER A 234 12.24 -9.25 3.19
N GLY A 235 13.36 -8.56 3.49
CA GLY A 235 13.62 -7.92 4.78
C GLY A 235 13.87 -8.87 5.96
N ARG A 236 13.57 -10.18 5.83
CA ARG A 236 13.67 -11.17 6.93
C ARG A 236 15.11 -11.39 7.43
N PHE A 237 16.11 -11.09 6.61
CA PHE A 237 17.52 -11.34 6.91
C PHE A 237 18.37 -10.07 6.85
N ALA A 238 17.78 -8.88 7.14
CA ALA A 238 18.47 -7.60 7.00
C ALA A 238 19.77 -7.48 7.83
N ASP A 239 19.81 -8.10 9.03
CA ASP A 239 20.90 -7.94 10.00
C ASP A 239 21.90 -9.11 10.02
N ILE A 240 21.79 -10.06 9.09
CA ILE A 240 22.68 -11.24 9.02
C ILE A 240 23.75 -10.99 7.96
N SER A 241 24.98 -11.47 8.11
CA SER A 241 26.01 -11.35 7.08
C SER A 241 25.68 -12.22 5.85
N ASP A 242 26.15 -11.86 4.65
CA ASP A 242 25.90 -12.69 3.45
C ASP A 242 26.45 -14.12 3.62
N GLN A 243 27.60 -14.25 4.28
CA GLN A 243 28.23 -15.55 4.52
C GLN A 243 27.43 -16.41 5.50
N ASP A 244 26.93 -15.82 6.59
CA ASP A 244 26.08 -16.54 7.54
C ASP A 244 24.75 -16.92 6.90
N LEU A 245 24.21 -16.06 6.04
CA LEU A 245 22.97 -16.31 5.31
C LEU A 245 23.13 -17.46 4.31
N LEU A 246 24.24 -17.52 3.57
CA LEU A 246 24.56 -18.67 2.71
C LEU A 246 24.74 -19.95 3.50
N THR A 247 25.46 -19.89 4.62
CA THR A 247 25.65 -21.04 5.52
C THR A 247 24.30 -21.54 6.04
N TYR A 248 23.41 -20.63 6.42
CA TYR A 248 22.05 -20.93 6.83
C TYR A 248 21.25 -21.58 5.68
N GLY A 249 21.32 -21.04 4.46
CA GLY A 249 20.65 -21.60 3.28
C GLY A 249 21.11 -23.01 2.93
N HIS A 250 22.42 -23.28 3.01
CA HIS A 250 22.98 -24.63 2.80
C HIS A 250 22.57 -25.60 3.91
N ALA A 251 22.64 -25.18 5.18
CA ALA A 251 22.19 -25.99 6.30
C ALA A 251 20.68 -26.31 6.23
N ALA A 252 19.86 -25.35 5.77
CA ALA A 252 18.44 -25.56 5.51
C ALA A 252 18.22 -26.59 4.38
N CYS A 253 19.07 -26.59 3.36
CA CYS A 253 19.04 -27.59 2.30
C CYS A 253 19.34 -29.01 2.81
N ASP A 254 20.36 -29.15 3.66
CA ASP A 254 20.71 -30.45 4.27
C ASP A 254 19.61 -30.98 5.19
N ALA A 255 18.87 -30.09 5.85
CA ALA A 255 17.76 -30.42 6.73
C ALA A 255 16.42 -30.63 5.99
N TYR A 256 16.35 -30.31 4.70
CA TYR A 256 15.10 -30.26 3.95
C TYR A 256 14.39 -31.61 3.89
N ARG A 257 13.07 -31.59 4.09
CA ARG A 257 12.19 -32.73 3.85
C ARG A 257 11.12 -32.36 2.81
N PRO A 258 10.84 -33.23 1.84
CA PRO A 258 9.78 -32.98 0.87
C PRO A 258 8.45 -32.66 1.56
N GLY A 259 7.81 -31.57 1.17
CA GLY A 259 6.52 -31.11 1.70
C GLY A 259 6.57 -29.92 2.66
N ASP A 260 7.74 -29.40 3.01
CA ASP A 260 7.85 -28.16 3.81
C ASP A 260 7.41 -26.93 2.98
N ASP A 261 6.38 -26.22 3.45
CA ASP A 261 5.76 -25.09 2.72
C ASP A 261 6.64 -23.82 2.66
N ASP A 262 7.62 -23.67 3.56
CA ASP A 262 8.53 -22.52 3.64
C ASP A 262 9.77 -22.63 2.72
N ALA A 263 9.82 -23.64 1.85
CA ALA A 263 11.02 -23.98 1.10
C ALA A 263 11.36 -23.03 -0.06
N TYR A 264 10.42 -22.17 -0.49
CA TYR A 264 10.59 -21.28 -1.66
C TYR A 264 11.85 -20.44 -1.63
N VAL A 265 12.19 -19.87 -0.47
CA VAL A 265 13.36 -18.98 -0.33
C VAL A 265 14.67 -19.73 -0.61
N PHE A 266 14.75 -21.02 -0.27
CA PHE A 266 15.96 -21.82 -0.43
C PHE A 266 16.12 -22.45 -1.81
N ALA A 267 15.11 -22.39 -2.68
CA ALA A 267 15.12 -23.03 -3.99
C ALA A 267 16.31 -22.60 -4.87
N ALA A 268 16.79 -21.37 -4.70
CA ALA A 268 17.93 -20.84 -5.47
C ALA A 268 19.28 -21.48 -5.07
N VAL A 269 19.43 -21.95 -3.82
CA VAL A 269 20.66 -22.57 -3.28
C VAL A 269 20.52 -24.08 -3.04
N CYS A 270 19.29 -24.62 -3.07
CA CYS A 270 19.01 -26.02 -2.76
C CYS A 270 18.39 -26.78 -3.94
N PRO A 271 19.18 -27.58 -4.68
CA PRO A 271 18.72 -28.37 -5.82
C PRO A 271 17.49 -29.26 -5.57
N PRO A 272 17.40 -30.03 -4.46
CA PRO A 272 16.23 -30.88 -4.20
C PRO A 272 14.93 -30.08 -4.04
N ILE A 273 14.99 -28.97 -3.29
CA ILE A 273 13.84 -28.07 -3.11
C ILE A 273 13.33 -27.53 -4.44
N ALA A 274 14.25 -27.07 -5.32
CA ALA A 274 13.87 -26.55 -6.62
C ALA A 274 13.15 -27.59 -7.49
N VAL A 275 13.58 -28.85 -7.42
CA VAL A 275 12.94 -29.96 -8.15
C VAL A 275 11.54 -30.23 -7.61
N ASP A 276 11.38 -30.29 -6.29
CA ASP A 276 10.09 -30.53 -5.64
C ASP A 276 9.11 -29.38 -5.89
N LEU A 277 9.56 -28.12 -5.82
CA LEU A 277 8.73 -26.97 -6.14
C LEU A 277 8.28 -26.95 -7.60
N ARG A 278 9.14 -27.31 -8.56
CA ARG A 278 8.72 -27.45 -9.97
C ARG A 278 7.71 -28.57 -10.15
N LYS A 279 7.89 -29.68 -9.44
CA LYS A 279 6.94 -30.79 -9.47
C LYS A 279 5.58 -30.37 -8.90
N LYS A 280 5.58 -29.65 -7.78
CA LYS A 280 4.37 -29.05 -7.18
C LYS A 280 3.71 -28.07 -8.15
N GLN A 281 4.46 -27.10 -8.67
CA GLN A 281 3.98 -26.13 -9.66
C GLN A 281 3.40 -26.81 -10.92
N ALA A 282 4.07 -27.82 -11.46
CA ALA A 282 3.57 -28.56 -12.63
C ALA A 282 2.29 -29.37 -12.31
N ALA A 283 2.18 -29.92 -11.09
CA ALA A 283 0.98 -30.59 -10.63
C ALA A 283 -0.18 -29.61 -10.44
N ASP A 284 0.08 -28.46 -9.81
CA ASP A 284 -0.89 -27.39 -9.60
C ASP A 284 -1.38 -26.81 -10.94
N GLU A 285 -0.46 -26.56 -11.90
CA GLU A 285 -0.81 -26.10 -13.25
C GLU A 285 -1.59 -27.16 -14.04
N ALA A 286 -1.29 -28.45 -13.85
CA ALA A 286 -2.08 -29.52 -14.44
C ALA A 286 -3.49 -29.61 -13.84
N ALA A 287 -3.61 -29.46 -12.51
CA ALA A 287 -4.89 -29.42 -11.81
C ALA A 287 -5.73 -28.20 -12.21
N TYR A 288 -5.11 -27.03 -12.31
CA TYR A 288 -5.74 -25.79 -12.79
C TYR A 288 -6.28 -25.95 -14.21
N ARG A 289 -5.46 -26.42 -15.16
CA ARG A 289 -5.90 -26.69 -16.53
C ARG A 289 -7.02 -27.73 -16.62
N GLN A 290 -6.98 -28.74 -15.76
CA GLN A 290 -8.07 -29.72 -15.67
C GLN A 290 -9.36 -29.05 -15.21
N GLN A 291 -9.28 -28.16 -14.20
CA GLN A 291 -10.43 -27.42 -13.68
C GLN A 291 -11.00 -26.45 -14.73
N GLU A 292 -10.15 -25.68 -15.41
CA GLU A 292 -10.57 -24.81 -16.52
C GLU A 292 -11.29 -25.60 -17.62
N ALA A 293 -10.76 -26.77 -17.99
CA ALA A 293 -11.40 -27.62 -19.00
C ALA A 293 -12.76 -28.17 -18.54
N VAL A 294 -12.94 -28.43 -17.24
CA VAL A 294 -14.24 -28.83 -16.66
C VAL A 294 -15.21 -27.64 -16.72
N ASN A 295 -14.78 -26.46 -16.27
CA ASN A 295 -15.58 -25.24 -16.26
C ASN A 295 -15.98 -24.82 -17.69
N GLN A 296 -15.05 -24.89 -18.64
CA GLN A 296 -15.32 -24.61 -20.05
C GLN A 296 -16.39 -25.55 -20.61
N ARG A 297 -16.32 -26.85 -20.34
CA ARG A 297 -17.36 -27.81 -20.77
C ARG A 297 -18.72 -27.52 -20.13
N ALA A 298 -18.73 -27.12 -18.86
CA ALA A 298 -19.96 -26.70 -18.19
C ALA A 298 -20.57 -25.48 -18.90
N CYS A 299 -19.77 -24.45 -19.20
CA CYS A 299 -20.23 -23.27 -19.92
C CYS A 299 -20.69 -23.56 -21.36
N ASP A 300 -19.99 -24.43 -22.08
CA ASP A 300 -20.37 -24.83 -23.44
C ASP A 300 -21.75 -25.53 -23.46
N SER A 301 -22.07 -26.26 -22.39
CA SER A 301 -23.38 -26.89 -22.22
C SER A 301 -24.50 -25.91 -21.83
N ALA A 302 -24.16 -24.82 -21.14
CA ALA A 302 -25.07 -23.78 -20.66
C ALA A 302 -25.44 -22.77 -21.77
N THR A 303 -26.03 -23.26 -22.86
CA THR A 303 -26.39 -22.40 -24.00
C THR A 303 -27.77 -21.75 -23.82
N HIS A 304 -27.79 -20.42 -23.70
CA HIS A 304 -29.02 -19.63 -23.79
C HIS A 304 -29.67 -19.73 -25.19
N ARG A 305 -31.00 -19.87 -25.22
CA ARG A 305 -31.82 -19.91 -26.43
C ARG A 305 -32.69 -18.65 -26.51
N PRO A 306 -32.22 -17.57 -27.16
CA PRO A 306 -32.90 -16.28 -27.11
C PRO A 306 -34.24 -16.32 -27.86
N ARG A 307 -35.26 -15.66 -27.31
CA ARG A 307 -36.61 -15.57 -27.93
C ARG A 307 -36.64 -14.75 -29.22
N VAL A 308 -35.65 -13.87 -29.40
CA VAL A 308 -35.49 -13.03 -30.58
C VAL A 308 -34.05 -13.17 -31.05
N ARG A 309 -33.81 -13.13 -32.36
CA ARG A 309 -32.44 -13.23 -32.90
C ARG A 309 -31.59 -12.03 -32.46
N PRO A 310 -30.47 -12.23 -31.73
CA PRO A 310 -29.51 -11.19 -31.42
C PRO A 310 -28.72 -10.79 -32.68
N LEU A 311 -28.19 -9.57 -32.68
CA LEU A 311 -27.24 -9.07 -33.67
C LEU A 311 -25.92 -9.82 -33.62
N ARG A 312 -25.44 -10.03 -32.40
CA ARG A 312 -24.17 -10.66 -32.07
C ARG A 312 -24.33 -11.35 -30.73
N VAL A 313 -23.74 -12.52 -30.63
CA VAL A 313 -23.57 -13.25 -29.37
C VAL A 313 -22.08 -13.40 -29.16
N VAL A 314 -21.63 -13.09 -27.95
CA VAL A 314 -20.28 -13.32 -27.48
C VAL A 314 -20.36 -14.23 -26.27
N ARG A 315 -19.48 -15.22 -26.19
CA ARG A 315 -19.38 -16.13 -25.05
C ARG A 315 -17.94 -16.17 -24.57
N ALA A 316 -17.75 -16.18 -23.26
CA ALA A 316 -16.45 -16.35 -22.64
C ALA A 316 -16.61 -17.06 -21.30
N LEU A 317 -15.62 -17.86 -20.94
CA LEU A 317 -15.34 -18.24 -19.57
C LEU A 317 -14.54 -17.09 -18.95
N MET A 318 -14.99 -16.54 -17.83
CA MET A 318 -14.36 -15.37 -17.22
C MET A 318 -14.23 -15.53 -15.71
N GLY A 319 -12.99 -15.60 -15.22
CA GLY A 319 -12.68 -15.47 -13.80
C GLY A 319 -12.74 -14.01 -13.35
N THR A 320 -12.92 -13.79 -12.05
CA THR A 320 -12.80 -12.46 -11.43
C THR A 320 -12.04 -12.58 -10.12
N ASP A 321 -11.11 -11.68 -9.86
CA ASP A 321 -10.27 -11.75 -8.66
C ASP A 321 -11.05 -11.37 -7.38
N TYR A 322 -12.07 -10.51 -7.48
CA TYR A 322 -12.87 -10.08 -6.33
C TYR A 322 -14.39 -10.06 -6.58
N GLY A 323 -14.87 -10.82 -7.55
CA GLY A 323 -16.32 -10.97 -7.79
C GLY A 323 -16.94 -9.76 -8.51
N VAL A 324 -16.18 -9.09 -9.37
CA VAL A 324 -16.68 -7.93 -10.12
C VAL A 324 -16.20 -7.98 -11.57
N ILE A 325 -17.12 -7.72 -12.50
CA ILE A 325 -16.84 -7.49 -13.91
C ILE A 325 -17.19 -6.04 -14.22
N GLU A 326 -16.25 -5.29 -14.79
CA GLU A 326 -16.41 -3.86 -15.05
C GLU A 326 -16.25 -3.51 -16.53
N SER A 327 -16.81 -2.38 -16.93
CA SER A 327 -16.41 -1.68 -18.14
C SER A 327 -16.16 -0.23 -17.79
N LEU A 328 -14.95 0.24 -18.03
CA LEU A 328 -14.51 1.60 -17.76
C LEU A 328 -14.06 2.27 -19.06
N GLU A 329 -14.70 3.37 -19.43
CA GLU A 329 -14.34 4.11 -20.66
C GLU A 329 -13.32 5.22 -20.42
N THR A 330 -13.17 5.67 -19.18
CA THR A 330 -12.34 6.81 -18.76
C THR A 330 -11.65 6.49 -17.44
N GLU A 331 -10.41 6.93 -17.25
CA GLU A 331 -9.61 6.84 -16.01
C GLU A 331 -10.19 7.61 -14.79
N ALA A 332 -11.50 7.89 -14.77
CA ALA A 332 -12.14 8.52 -13.65
C ALA A 332 -12.01 7.62 -12.41
N ALA A 333 -11.74 8.23 -11.25
CA ALA A 333 -11.58 7.52 -10.00
C ALA A 333 -12.72 6.52 -9.77
N LEU A 334 -12.36 5.31 -9.32
CA LEU A 334 -13.30 4.31 -8.83
C LEU A 334 -14.29 5.01 -7.90
N ASP A 335 -15.56 5.00 -8.27
CA ASP A 335 -16.61 5.69 -7.54
C ASP A 335 -17.25 4.71 -6.56
N ASP A 336 -17.01 4.89 -5.26
CA ASP A 336 -17.60 4.08 -4.18
C ASP A 336 -19.15 4.02 -4.26
N ASP A 337 -19.77 5.04 -4.87
CA ASP A 337 -21.22 5.07 -5.10
C ASP A 337 -21.67 3.98 -6.09
N LEU A 338 -20.84 3.62 -7.07
CA LEU A 338 -21.20 2.58 -8.04
C LEU A 338 -21.31 1.21 -7.39
N LEU A 339 -20.33 0.84 -6.55
CA LEU A 339 -20.37 -0.41 -5.79
C LEU A 339 -21.57 -0.43 -4.84
N THR A 340 -21.80 0.66 -4.12
CA THR A 340 -22.95 0.81 -3.22
C THR A 340 -24.28 0.59 -3.96
N ARG A 341 -24.43 1.17 -5.16
CA ARG A 341 -25.63 1.00 -6.00
C ARG A 341 -25.77 -0.42 -6.54
N ALA A 342 -24.67 -1.04 -6.96
CA ALA A 342 -24.68 -2.41 -7.46
C ALA A 342 -25.08 -3.37 -6.33
N GLN A 343 -24.55 -3.17 -5.12
CA GLN A 343 -24.89 -3.93 -3.92
C GLN A 343 -26.35 -3.75 -3.48
N ALA A 344 -26.94 -2.56 -3.68
CA ALA A 344 -28.33 -2.29 -3.31
C ALA A 344 -29.34 -3.21 -4.04
N ASN A 345 -29.09 -3.51 -5.32
CA ASN A 345 -29.83 -4.55 -6.07
C ASN A 345 -29.08 -5.90 -6.10
N GLY A 346 -27.86 -5.90 -5.57
CA GLY A 346 -26.84 -6.95 -5.53
C GLY A 346 -26.50 -7.62 -6.87
N LEU A 347 -26.53 -6.88 -7.98
CA LEU A 347 -26.08 -7.43 -9.27
C LEU A 347 -25.39 -6.42 -10.18
N VAL A 348 -25.99 -5.27 -10.48
CA VAL A 348 -25.43 -4.38 -11.52
C VAL A 348 -25.76 -2.93 -11.22
N ALA A 349 -24.81 -2.05 -11.48
CA ALA A 349 -25.04 -0.62 -11.53
C ALA A 349 -24.27 0.02 -12.68
N ALA A 350 -24.68 1.23 -13.03
CA ALA A 350 -24.04 2.00 -14.08
C ALA A 350 -23.98 3.48 -13.70
N LEU A 351 -22.86 4.10 -14.08
CA LEU A 351 -22.65 5.52 -14.20
C LEU A 351 -22.27 5.84 -15.65
N PRO A 352 -22.29 7.11 -16.09
CA PRO A 352 -21.80 7.47 -17.42
C PRO A 352 -20.35 7.00 -17.64
N GLY A 353 -20.15 6.11 -18.62
CA GLY A 353 -18.84 5.56 -18.94
C GLY A 353 -18.33 4.46 -18.00
N HIS A 354 -19.10 4.06 -16.98
CA HIS A 354 -18.69 3.02 -16.01
C HIS A 354 -19.84 2.05 -15.71
N LEU A 355 -19.65 0.77 -15.99
CA LEU A 355 -20.58 -0.32 -15.70
C LEU A 355 -19.91 -1.29 -14.72
N MET A 356 -20.65 -1.74 -13.71
CA MET A 356 -20.16 -2.73 -12.75
C MET A 356 -21.20 -3.84 -12.60
N VAL A 357 -20.75 -5.09 -12.69
CA VAL A 357 -21.55 -6.30 -12.48
C VAL A 357 -20.92 -7.11 -11.35
N ILE A 358 -21.67 -7.33 -10.27
CA ILE A 358 -21.28 -8.16 -9.14
C ILE A 358 -21.52 -9.63 -9.48
N THR A 359 -20.52 -10.45 -9.20
CA THR A 359 -20.51 -11.91 -9.33
C THR A 359 -19.88 -12.49 -8.07
N HIS A 360 -19.77 -13.81 -7.96
CA HIS A 360 -19.03 -14.44 -6.88
C HIS A 360 -17.56 -14.60 -7.26
N SER A 361 -16.61 -14.26 -6.36
CA SER A 361 -15.16 -14.36 -6.64
C SER A 361 -14.68 -15.79 -6.86
N ASP A 362 -15.22 -16.74 -6.11
CA ASP A 362 -14.69 -18.10 -6.06
C ASP A 362 -15.10 -19.00 -7.24
N PHE A 363 -15.90 -18.50 -8.18
CA PHE A 363 -16.43 -19.28 -9.30
C PHE A 363 -16.23 -18.58 -10.63
N ASP A 364 -15.91 -19.35 -11.68
CA ASP A 364 -15.82 -18.79 -13.03
C ASP A 364 -17.21 -18.47 -13.59
N ASN A 365 -17.28 -17.38 -14.36
CA ASN A 365 -18.49 -16.91 -15.02
C ASN A 365 -18.62 -17.52 -16.41
N CYS A 366 -19.71 -18.24 -16.66
CA CYS A 366 -20.19 -18.57 -18.01
C CYS A 366 -20.89 -17.34 -18.61
N LEU A 367 -20.10 -16.40 -19.12
CA LEU A 367 -20.59 -15.14 -19.65
C LEU A 367 -21.12 -15.33 -21.07
N THR A 368 -22.38 -14.94 -21.29
CA THR A 368 -22.98 -14.76 -22.62
C THR A 368 -23.45 -13.32 -22.76
N ALA A 369 -22.84 -12.57 -23.69
CA ALA A 369 -23.29 -11.23 -24.05
C ALA A 369 -24.07 -11.24 -25.37
N GLU A 370 -25.28 -10.70 -25.36
CA GLU A 370 -26.17 -10.65 -26.52
C GLU A 370 -26.52 -9.21 -26.87
N LEU A 371 -26.28 -8.82 -28.12
CA LEU A 371 -26.54 -7.47 -28.61
C LEU A 371 -27.85 -7.44 -29.41
N TYR A 372 -28.72 -6.47 -29.17
CA TYR A 372 -30.00 -6.37 -29.87
C TYR A 372 -30.26 -4.99 -30.47
N ARG A 373 -30.92 -4.93 -31.63
CA ARG A 373 -31.34 -3.65 -32.26
C ARG A 373 -32.46 -2.95 -31.50
N ARG A 374 -33.25 -3.71 -30.75
CA ARG A 374 -34.45 -3.27 -30.01
C ARG A 374 -34.53 -4.04 -28.70
N ARG A 375 -35.30 -3.53 -27.74
CA ARG A 375 -35.51 -4.18 -26.43
C ARG A 375 -35.99 -5.63 -26.61
N PRO A 376 -35.24 -6.64 -26.14
CA PRO A 376 -35.68 -8.03 -26.16
C PRO A 376 -36.74 -8.29 -25.07
N PRO A 377 -37.59 -9.31 -25.23
CA PRO A 377 -38.51 -9.76 -24.19
C PRO A 377 -37.79 -10.06 -22.87
N VAL A 378 -38.47 -9.89 -21.74
CA VAL A 378 -37.91 -10.21 -20.42
C VAL A 378 -37.98 -11.71 -20.17
N GLU A 379 -36.85 -12.31 -19.82
CA GLU A 379 -36.70 -13.76 -19.59
C GLU A 379 -36.29 -14.03 -18.13
N ALA A 380 -37.17 -13.75 -17.17
CA ALA A 380 -36.85 -13.88 -15.74
C ALA A 380 -37.01 -15.30 -15.16
N SER A 381 -37.58 -16.23 -15.92
CA SER A 381 -37.79 -17.61 -15.45
C SER A 381 -36.47 -18.39 -15.48
N GLY A 382 -36.17 -19.11 -14.40
CA GLY A 382 -34.96 -19.92 -14.27
C GLY A 382 -33.70 -19.13 -13.93
N TRP A 383 -33.81 -17.84 -13.63
CA TRP A 383 -32.71 -17.00 -13.16
C TRP A 383 -32.96 -16.60 -11.71
N ASP A 384 -31.92 -16.55 -10.90
CA ASP A 384 -32.04 -16.12 -9.50
C ASP A 384 -32.19 -14.62 -9.39
N ARG A 385 -31.56 -13.89 -10.31
CA ARG A 385 -31.62 -12.44 -10.35
C ARG A 385 -31.58 -11.91 -11.77
N VAL A 386 -32.42 -10.92 -12.04
CA VAL A 386 -32.43 -10.20 -13.31
C VAL A 386 -32.61 -8.71 -13.04
N VAL A 387 -31.63 -7.92 -13.44
CA VAL A 387 -31.61 -6.47 -13.22
C VAL A 387 -31.29 -5.76 -14.53
N GLU A 388 -31.98 -4.67 -14.82
CA GLU A 388 -31.74 -3.84 -15.99
C GLU A 388 -31.42 -2.41 -15.59
N VAL A 389 -30.30 -1.88 -16.07
CA VAL A 389 -29.84 -0.51 -15.81
C VAL A 389 -29.70 0.29 -17.10
N GLY A 390 -29.76 1.62 -16.98
CA GLY A 390 -29.39 2.53 -18.05
C GLY A 390 -27.89 2.79 -18.04
N TYR A 391 -27.25 2.68 -19.20
CA TYR A 391 -25.82 2.93 -19.35
C TYR A 391 -25.58 3.97 -20.45
N ARG A 392 -24.76 4.98 -20.14
CA ARG A 392 -24.38 6.00 -21.13
C ARG A 392 -22.91 5.82 -21.51
N SER A 393 -22.70 5.33 -22.72
CA SER A 393 -21.39 5.20 -23.35
C SER A 393 -20.94 6.55 -23.90
N LEU A 394 -19.90 7.12 -23.30
CA LEU A 394 -19.27 8.40 -23.64
C LEU A 394 -18.23 8.26 -24.75
N ALA A 395 -17.44 7.20 -24.71
CA ALA A 395 -16.38 6.88 -25.67
C ALA A 395 -16.88 5.98 -26.80
N GLY A 396 -17.96 5.23 -26.58
CA GLY A 396 -18.43 4.22 -27.52
C GLY A 396 -17.80 2.86 -27.26
N ARG A 397 -17.47 2.54 -26.00
CA ARG A 397 -16.82 1.31 -25.59
C ARG A 397 -17.58 0.66 -24.43
N ILE A 398 -17.95 -0.59 -24.59
CA ILE A 398 -18.40 -1.44 -23.49
C ILE A 398 -17.51 -2.68 -23.53
N GLU A 399 -16.44 -2.66 -22.76
CA GLU A 399 -15.40 -3.69 -22.72
C GLU A 399 -15.43 -4.28 -21.32
N LEU A 400 -15.94 -5.51 -21.20
CA LEU A 400 -16.11 -6.18 -19.91
C LEU A 400 -14.79 -6.83 -19.52
N MET A 401 -14.25 -6.46 -18.37
CA MET A 401 -12.94 -6.91 -17.87
C MET A 401 -12.98 -7.22 -16.38
N ASP A 402 -12.03 -8.04 -15.92
CA ASP A 402 -11.68 -8.08 -14.51
C ASP A 402 -10.83 -6.82 -14.21
N PRO A 403 -11.22 -6.00 -13.22
CA PRO A 403 -10.56 -4.74 -12.93
C PRO A 403 -9.14 -4.85 -12.35
N ILE A 404 -8.70 -6.02 -11.87
CA ILE A 404 -7.31 -6.26 -11.46
C ILE A 404 -6.47 -6.64 -12.69
N GLN A 405 -6.98 -7.53 -13.53
CA GLN A 405 -6.27 -8.01 -14.72
C GLN A 405 -6.25 -6.97 -15.85
N GLY A 406 -7.26 -6.09 -15.90
CA GLY A 406 -7.33 -4.91 -16.76
C GLY A 406 -7.60 -5.17 -18.24
N GLU A 407 -7.38 -6.40 -18.73
CA GLU A 407 -7.64 -6.79 -20.11
C GLU A 407 -8.55 -8.03 -20.17
N SER A 408 -9.42 -8.05 -21.18
CA SER A 408 -10.32 -9.17 -21.47
C SER A 408 -10.37 -9.37 -22.97
N ASP A 409 -10.42 -10.63 -23.41
CA ASP A 409 -10.58 -11.00 -24.81
C ASP A 409 -11.97 -10.66 -25.37
N LEU A 410 -12.86 -10.10 -24.54
CA LEU A 410 -14.18 -9.69 -24.97
C LEU A 410 -14.11 -8.47 -25.91
N PRO A 411 -14.75 -8.53 -27.09
CA PRO A 411 -14.80 -7.41 -28.00
C PRO A 411 -15.67 -6.30 -27.42
N ASN A 412 -15.44 -5.06 -27.88
CA ASN A 412 -16.32 -3.95 -27.58
C ASN A 412 -17.80 -4.26 -27.92
N LEU A 413 -18.67 -4.17 -26.90
CA LEU A 413 -20.10 -4.47 -26.95
C LEU A 413 -20.97 -3.26 -27.31
N ALA A 414 -20.40 -2.04 -27.35
CA ALA A 414 -21.09 -0.82 -27.76
C ALA A 414 -21.26 -0.75 -29.29
N PHE A 415 -22.11 -1.61 -29.85
CA PHE A 415 -22.24 -1.80 -31.29
C PHE A 415 -22.74 -0.57 -32.10
N ARG A 416 -23.26 0.48 -31.43
CA ARG A 416 -23.64 1.76 -32.06
C ARG A 416 -22.63 2.87 -31.78
N GLY A 417 -21.49 2.55 -31.18
CA GLY A 417 -20.55 3.53 -30.64
C GLY A 417 -21.15 4.30 -29.47
N ARG A 418 -20.85 5.60 -29.39
CA ARG A 418 -21.33 6.49 -28.32
C ARG A 418 -22.86 6.54 -28.28
N GLY A 419 -23.43 6.56 -27.08
CA GLY A 419 -24.87 6.65 -26.93
C GLY A 419 -25.41 6.07 -25.63
N ARG A 420 -26.74 5.92 -25.59
CA ARG A 420 -27.47 5.39 -24.45
C ARG A 420 -27.91 3.96 -24.73
N TYR A 421 -27.60 3.08 -23.80
CA TYR A 421 -27.89 1.66 -23.82
C TYR A 421 -28.68 1.27 -22.59
N ARG A 422 -29.39 0.15 -22.69
CA ARG A 422 -29.92 -0.61 -21.57
C ARG A 422 -29.13 -1.89 -21.48
N ILE A 423 -28.71 -2.21 -20.26
CA ILE A 423 -27.93 -3.39 -19.95
C ILE A 423 -28.76 -4.20 -18.98
N ARG A 424 -29.23 -5.35 -19.44
CA ARG A 424 -29.97 -6.31 -18.62
C ARG A 424 -29.06 -7.48 -18.30
N VAL A 425 -28.79 -7.67 -17.02
CA VAL A 425 -27.96 -8.75 -16.51
C VAL A 425 -28.87 -9.78 -15.87
N HIS A 426 -28.70 -11.02 -16.29
CA HIS A 426 -29.31 -12.20 -15.69
C HIS A 426 -28.20 -13.00 -15.02
N TYR A 427 -28.45 -13.40 -13.78
CA TYR A 427 -27.48 -14.10 -12.96
C TYR A 427 -28.13 -15.34 -12.34
N ARG A 428 -27.38 -16.45 -12.37
CA ARG A 428 -27.73 -17.68 -11.68
C ARG A 428 -26.60 -18.06 -10.74
N VAL A 429 -26.94 -18.34 -9.48
CA VAL A 429 -25.95 -18.75 -8.49
C VAL A 429 -25.36 -20.11 -8.88
N PRO A 430 -24.07 -20.33 -8.58
CA PRO A 430 -23.45 -21.64 -8.79
C PRO A 430 -24.09 -22.67 -7.87
N ALA A 431 -24.05 -23.95 -8.27
CA ALA A 431 -24.59 -25.06 -7.48
C ALA A 431 -23.83 -25.30 -6.15
N GLY A 432 -22.67 -24.67 -5.95
CA GLY A 432 -21.88 -24.73 -4.72
C GLY A 432 -20.94 -25.96 -4.62
N GLU A 433 -20.86 -26.77 -5.67
CA GLU A 433 -19.91 -27.88 -5.76
C GLU A 433 -18.56 -27.39 -6.32
N PRO A 434 -17.43 -28.03 -5.98
CA PRO A 434 -16.15 -27.74 -6.62
C PRO A 434 -16.24 -27.86 -8.15
N GLY A 435 -15.83 -26.81 -8.86
CA GLY A 435 -15.97 -26.74 -10.31
C GLY A 435 -17.36 -26.39 -10.82
N SER A 436 -18.26 -25.93 -9.95
CA SER A 436 -19.46 -25.25 -10.41
C SER A 436 -19.10 -23.88 -11.00
N THR A 437 -19.80 -23.51 -12.06
CA THR A 437 -19.70 -22.19 -12.69
C THR A 437 -20.94 -21.39 -12.35
N GLN A 438 -20.84 -20.07 -12.43
CA GLN A 438 -21.99 -19.16 -12.33
C GLN A 438 -22.42 -18.71 -13.73
N ASP A 439 -23.73 -18.67 -14.00
CA ASP A 439 -24.23 -18.27 -15.32
C ASP A 439 -24.51 -16.78 -15.35
N LEU A 440 -23.97 -16.10 -16.36
CA LEU A 440 -24.15 -14.67 -16.55
C LEU A 440 -24.60 -14.38 -17.98
N LEU A 441 -25.82 -13.86 -18.14
CA LEU A 441 -26.34 -13.42 -19.43
C LEU A 441 -26.53 -11.90 -19.43
N ILE A 442 -25.80 -11.21 -20.31
CA ILE A 442 -25.81 -9.76 -20.44
C ILE A 442 -26.44 -9.38 -21.78
N MET A 443 -27.65 -8.82 -21.75
CA MET A 443 -28.32 -8.31 -22.94
C MET A 443 -28.12 -6.80 -23.06
N ILE A 444 -27.61 -6.35 -24.21
CA ILE A 444 -27.32 -4.94 -24.48
C ILE A 444 -28.16 -4.46 -25.66
N PHE A 445 -28.89 -3.37 -25.47
CA PHE A 445 -29.75 -2.80 -26.51
C PHE A 445 -29.91 -1.28 -26.36
N PRO A 446 -30.30 -0.55 -27.41
CA PRO A 446 -30.53 0.89 -27.31
C PRO A 446 -31.69 1.23 -26.37
N GLY A 447 -31.54 2.26 -25.55
CA GLY A 447 -32.63 2.84 -24.77
C GLY A 447 -32.21 4.12 -24.06
N ALA A 448 -33.14 5.06 -23.89
CA ALA A 448 -32.85 6.41 -23.38
C ALA A 448 -32.88 6.51 -21.85
N ASP A 449 -33.57 5.57 -21.22
CA ASP A 449 -33.91 5.54 -19.81
C ASP A 449 -32.70 5.26 -18.90
N GLU A 450 -32.60 5.98 -17.78
CA GLU A 450 -31.50 5.84 -16.80
C GLU A 450 -31.90 5.03 -15.54
N TRP A 451 -33.18 4.69 -15.37
CA TRP A 451 -33.67 4.03 -14.15
C TRP A 451 -33.32 2.53 -14.08
N THR A 452 -33.17 2.02 -12.86
CA THR A 452 -32.94 0.59 -12.57
C THR A 452 -34.26 -0.17 -12.49
N ILE A 453 -34.29 -1.37 -13.06
CA ILE A 453 -35.43 -2.30 -13.01
C ILE A 453 -34.96 -3.61 -12.40
N GLU A 454 -35.63 -4.06 -11.36
CA GLU A 454 -35.45 -5.41 -10.84
C GLU A 454 -36.62 -6.28 -11.29
N TYR A 455 -36.33 -7.39 -11.94
CA TYR A 455 -37.34 -8.35 -12.35
C TYR A 455 -37.36 -9.51 -11.35
N LEU A 456 -38.46 -9.62 -10.60
CA LEU A 456 -38.65 -10.74 -9.70
C LEU A 456 -38.83 -12.04 -10.52
N PRO A 457 -38.04 -13.09 -10.23
CA PRO A 457 -38.27 -14.39 -10.84
C PRO A 457 -39.70 -14.83 -10.54
N ARG A 458 -40.44 -15.29 -11.56
CA ARG A 458 -41.70 -15.99 -11.30
C ARG A 458 -41.34 -17.26 -10.55
N ARG A 459 -41.59 -17.31 -9.24
CA ARG A 459 -41.54 -18.56 -8.48
C ARG A 459 -42.45 -19.56 -9.19
N GLY A 460 -41.85 -20.55 -9.83
CA GLY A 460 -42.62 -21.69 -10.32
C GLY A 460 -43.31 -22.30 -9.12
N SER A 461 -44.63 -22.43 -9.17
CA SER A 461 -45.32 -23.32 -8.25
C SER A 461 -44.70 -24.70 -8.45
N SER A 462 -43.96 -25.21 -7.47
CA SER A 462 -43.58 -26.61 -7.40
C SER A 462 -44.86 -27.42 -7.62
N ARG A 463 -44.94 -28.14 -8.74
CA ARG A 463 -45.97 -29.16 -8.97
C ARG A 463 -45.39 -30.50 -8.58
#